data_AF-A0A3A6PF45-F1
#
_entry.id   AF-A0A3A6PF45-F1
#
_cell.length_a   1.000
_cell.length_b   1.000
_cell.length_c   1.000
_cell.angle_alpha   90.00
_cell.angle_beta   90.00
_cell.angle_gamma   90.00
#
_symmetry.space_group_name_H-M   'P 1'
#
loop_
_entity.id
_entity.type
_entity.pdbx_description
1 polymer ?
#
loop_
_entity_poly.entity_id
_entity_poly.type
_entity_poly.pdbx_seq_one_letter_code
_entity_poly.pdbx_strand_id
1 'polypeptide(L)'
;MEIDFIKYLPVAAAVVSASLGYIYGIRSKKNDRLIQFTQENLKEIYSPMYHEMDKILDKTMSAENREKLLDLYFDKYTATDIPVYKLGSLELLDILYDLRDKYKNFKVVRDKEKWEDFWWDFKNNLYHKVKQGYRNSIGLLYRDFKWQQYVQSKPYWKRLYFESMRFLFETAKGSNVLAALLVYFSGSFALIGIDFFPDDFWKFCIMILGMSIVATIALMMPNIEYITLTSNSRNSFTRKVIKKHFPKILEKWDKFLVGKKNYDDVPIMHDKRFF
;
A
#
# COMPACT_ATOMS: atom_id res chain seq x y z
N MET A 1 -51.84 -6.58 -15.85
CA MET A 1 -51.69 -5.79 -14.60
C MET A 1 -50.39 -5.01 -14.78
N GLU A 2 -50.48 -3.76 -15.27
CA GLU A 2 -49.29 -2.93 -15.45
C GLU A 2 -48.76 -2.53 -14.08
N ILE A 3 -47.59 -3.04 -13.74
CA ILE A 3 -46.89 -2.62 -12.52
C ILE A 3 -46.40 -1.20 -12.81
N ASP A 4 -47.00 -0.23 -12.14
CA ASP A 4 -46.62 1.18 -12.25
C ASP A 4 -45.27 1.40 -11.53
N PHE A 5 -44.17 1.14 -12.25
CA PHE A 5 -42.80 1.18 -11.74
C PHE A 5 -42.44 2.53 -11.09
N ILE A 6 -43.12 3.61 -11.48
CA ILE A 6 -42.92 4.95 -10.93
C ILE A 6 -43.28 4.99 -9.44
N LYS A 7 -44.32 4.25 -9.01
CA LYS A 7 -44.72 4.19 -7.58
C LYS A 7 -43.73 3.43 -6.70
N TYR A 8 -42.98 2.48 -7.26
CA TYR A 8 -42.02 1.67 -6.52
C TYR A 8 -40.59 2.22 -6.59
N LEU A 9 -40.32 3.18 -7.47
CA LEU A 9 -39.02 3.84 -7.62
C LEU A 9 -38.48 4.42 -6.29
N PRO A 10 -39.28 5.09 -5.43
CA PRO A 10 -38.78 5.59 -4.14
C PRO A 10 -38.35 4.48 -3.19
N VAL A 11 -39.07 3.34 -3.20
CA VAL A 11 -38.75 2.18 -2.37
C VAL A 11 -37.48 1.50 -2.88
N ALA A 12 -37.34 1.33 -4.19
CA ALA A 12 -36.12 0.81 -4.81
C ALA A 12 -34.92 1.71 -4.52
N ALA A 13 -35.08 3.03 -4.66
CA ALA A 13 -34.04 4.00 -4.32
C ALA A 13 -33.65 3.91 -2.84
N ALA A 14 -34.61 3.82 -1.92
CA ALA A 14 -34.34 3.68 -0.49
C ALA A 14 -33.56 2.39 -0.16
N VAL A 15 -33.94 1.25 -0.77
CA VAL A 15 -33.23 -0.03 -0.59
C VAL A 15 -31.80 0.04 -1.15
N VAL A 16 -31.60 0.62 -2.33
CA VAL A 16 -30.28 0.81 -2.92
C VAL A 16 -29.43 1.75 -2.06
N SER A 17 -29.96 2.89 -1.63
CA SER A 17 -29.25 3.84 -0.76
C SER A 17 -28.87 3.23 0.57
N ALA A 18 -29.76 2.47 1.22
CA ALA A 18 -29.45 1.78 2.47
C ALA A 18 -28.37 0.71 2.28
N SER A 19 -28.44 -0.06 1.18
CA SER A 19 -27.45 -1.09 0.84
C SER A 19 -26.07 -0.48 0.56
N LEU A 20 -26.01 0.60 -0.21
CA LEU A 20 -24.77 1.34 -0.46
C LEU A 20 -24.22 1.92 0.84
N GLY A 21 -25.07 2.56 1.66
CA GLY A 21 -24.69 3.09 2.97
C GLY A 21 -24.10 2.03 3.89
N TYR A 22 -24.68 0.84 3.92
CA TYR A 22 -24.17 -0.29 4.69
C TYR A 22 -22.81 -0.81 4.17
N ILE A 23 -22.68 -1.02 2.86
CA ILE A 23 -21.44 -1.51 2.23
C ILE A 23 -20.31 -0.50 2.41
N TYR A 24 -20.55 0.77 2.08
CA TYR A 24 -19.56 1.84 2.23
C TYR A 24 -19.24 2.10 3.70
N GLY A 25 -20.24 2.06 4.59
CA GLY A 25 -20.06 2.24 6.03
C GLY A 25 -19.18 1.15 6.65
N ILE A 26 -19.42 -0.13 6.32
CA ILE A 26 -18.57 -1.23 6.80
C ILE A 26 -17.16 -1.12 6.24
N ARG A 27 -17.04 -0.82 4.95
CA ARG A 27 -15.73 -0.71 4.29
C ARG A 27 -14.92 0.45 4.87
N SER A 28 -15.55 1.60 5.10
CA SER A 28 -14.92 2.75 5.76
C SER A 28 -14.46 2.37 7.15
N LYS A 29 -15.34 1.82 8.00
CA LYS A 29 -14.97 1.41 9.37
C LYS A 29 -13.82 0.40 9.42
N LYS A 30 -13.78 -0.57 8.49
CA LYS A 30 -12.66 -1.52 8.39
C LYS A 30 -11.36 -0.82 7.98
N ASN A 31 -11.43 0.12 7.04
CA ASN A 31 -10.27 0.91 6.62
C ASN A 31 -9.78 1.82 7.75
N ASP A 32 -10.68 2.49 8.47
CA ASP A 32 -10.33 3.37 9.59
C ASP A 32 -9.65 2.58 10.72
N ARG A 33 -10.18 1.40 11.06
CA ARG A 33 -9.54 0.47 12.00
C ARG A 33 -8.16 0.01 11.52
N LEU A 34 -8.01 -0.30 10.23
CA LEU A 34 -6.71 -0.67 9.66
C LEU A 34 -5.70 0.47 9.77
N ILE A 35 -6.11 1.70 9.46
CA ILE A 35 -5.26 2.89 9.56
C ILE A 35 -4.86 3.13 11.01
N GLN A 36 -5.82 3.08 11.95
CA GLN A 36 -5.54 3.22 13.37
C GLN A 36 -4.55 2.16 13.87
N PHE A 37 -4.80 0.89 13.58
CA PHE A 37 -3.91 -0.21 13.94
C PHE A 37 -2.51 -0.07 13.31
N THR A 38 -2.44 0.41 12.07
CA THR A 38 -1.15 0.69 11.40
C THR A 38 -0.40 1.83 12.09
N GLN A 39 -1.11 2.88 12.52
CA GLN A 39 -0.53 4.00 13.25
C GLN A 39 -0.01 3.58 14.62
N GLU A 40 -0.78 2.79 15.36
CA GLU A 40 -0.38 2.22 16.65
C GLU A 40 0.85 1.32 16.49
N ASN A 41 0.83 0.35 15.56
CA ASN A 41 1.98 -0.53 15.32
C ASN A 41 3.23 0.21 14.83
N LEU A 42 3.06 1.24 14.01
CA LEU A 42 4.19 2.06 13.57
C LEU A 42 4.83 2.77 14.75
N LYS A 43 4.02 3.40 15.60
CA LYS A 43 4.47 4.20 16.75
C LYS A 43 5.08 3.33 17.85
N GLU A 44 4.41 2.23 18.20
CA GLU A 44 4.77 1.42 19.36
C GLU A 44 5.85 0.38 19.04
N ILE A 45 5.95 -0.08 17.79
CA ILE A 45 6.76 -1.26 17.47
C ILE A 45 7.72 -1.01 16.32
N TYR A 46 7.23 -0.76 15.10
CA TYR A 46 8.11 -0.71 13.93
C TYR A 46 9.10 0.46 13.98
N SER A 47 8.69 1.66 14.41
CA SER A 47 9.59 2.81 14.47
C SER A 47 10.65 2.65 15.58
N PRO A 48 10.29 2.33 16.84
CA PRO A 48 11.28 2.07 17.88
C PRO A 48 12.25 0.94 17.51
N MET A 49 11.76 -0.22 17.06
CA MET A 49 12.61 -1.34 16.66
C MET A 49 13.55 -0.93 15.52
N TYR A 50 13.03 -0.26 14.49
CA TYR A 50 13.84 0.15 13.34
C TYR A 50 15.00 1.05 13.76
N HIS A 51 14.74 2.11 14.52
CA HIS A 51 15.77 3.08 14.92
C HIS A 51 16.78 2.50 15.90
N GLU A 52 16.35 1.66 16.83
CA GLU A 52 17.26 0.98 17.76
C GLU A 52 18.16 -0.03 17.04
N MET A 53 17.63 -0.80 16.09
CA MET A 53 18.44 -1.70 15.26
C MET A 53 19.41 -0.94 14.36
N ASP A 54 18.99 0.21 13.80
CA ASP A 54 19.86 1.07 12.98
C ASP A 54 21.06 1.58 13.82
N LYS A 55 20.80 1.95 15.08
CA LYS A 55 21.83 2.34 16.03
C LYS A 55 22.77 1.17 16.39
N ILE A 56 22.25 -0.03 16.57
CA ILE A 56 23.04 -1.26 16.83
C ILE A 56 23.96 -1.58 15.64
N LEU A 57 23.46 -1.39 14.41
CA LEU A 57 24.20 -1.65 13.17
C LEU A 57 25.23 -0.57 12.82
N ASP A 58 25.31 0.52 13.58
CA ASP A 58 26.28 1.59 13.35
C ASP A 58 27.72 1.05 13.50
N LYS A 59 28.48 1.16 12.42
CA LYS A 59 29.87 0.67 12.33
C LYS A 59 30.86 1.50 13.16
N THR A 60 30.51 2.73 13.52
CA THR A 60 31.36 3.62 14.31
C THR A 60 31.37 3.25 15.80
N MET A 61 30.45 2.37 16.22
CA MET A 61 30.29 1.97 17.61
C MET A 61 31.25 0.85 18.02
N SER A 62 31.83 0.99 19.21
CA SER A 62 32.64 -0.06 19.85
C SER A 62 31.84 -1.35 20.07
N ALA A 63 32.49 -2.50 19.99
CA ALA A 63 31.85 -3.80 20.20
C ALA A 63 31.15 -3.93 21.56
N GLU A 64 31.75 -3.42 22.64
CA GLU A 64 31.18 -3.47 23.99
C GLU A 64 29.85 -2.69 24.09
N ASN A 65 29.81 -1.47 23.56
CA ASN A 65 28.57 -0.69 23.51
C ASN A 65 27.51 -1.35 22.63
N ARG A 66 27.90 -2.03 21.55
CA ARG A 66 26.98 -2.77 20.69
C ARG A 66 26.36 -3.96 21.43
N GLU A 67 27.15 -4.68 22.23
CA GLU A 67 26.66 -5.77 23.07
C GLU A 67 25.68 -5.23 24.14
N LYS A 68 26.00 -4.12 24.81
CA LYS A 68 25.09 -3.47 25.77
C LYS A 68 23.76 -3.06 25.13
N LEU A 69 23.78 -2.54 23.90
CA LEU A 69 22.55 -2.18 23.19
C LEU A 69 21.74 -3.41 22.77
N LEU A 70 22.40 -4.53 22.43
CA LEU A 70 21.72 -5.79 22.14
C LEU A 70 21.03 -6.37 23.37
N ASP A 71 21.69 -6.31 24.53
CA ASP A 71 21.09 -6.69 25.81
C ASP A 71 19.82 -5.89 26.08
N LEU A 72 19.91 -4.56 26.03
CA LEU A 72 18.77 -3.67 26.20
C LEU A 72 17.66 -3.93 25.17
N TYR A 73 18.03 -4.20 23.91
CA TYR A 73 17.09 -4.48 22.84
C TYR A 73 16.29 -5.75 23.10
N PHE A 74 16.96 -6.86 23.39
CA PHE A 74 16.28 -8.13 23.63
C PHE A 74 15.51 -8.11 24.94
N ASP A 75 16.03 -7.51 26.01
CA ASP A 75 15.30 -7.39 27.27
C ASP A 75 14.02 -6.59 27.10
N LYS A 76 14.08 -5.50 26.34
CA LYS A 76 12.92 -4.70 25.95
C LYS A 76 11.92 -5.55 25.15
N TYR A 77 12.25 -5.98 23.93
CA TYR A 77 11.25 -6.57 23.02
C TYR A 77 10.83 -8.01 23.34
N THR A 78 11.49 -8.66 24.31
CA THR A 78 11.09 -10.00 24.79
C THR A 78 10.39 -9.95 26.15
N ALA A 79 10.29 -8.78 26.78
CA ALA A 79 9.51 -8.60 27.99
C ALA A 79 8.00 -8.77 27.71
N THR A 80 7.29 -9.30 28.70
CA THR A 80 5.86 -9.68 28.60
C THR A 80 4.95 -8.48 28.38
N ASP A 81 5.42 -7.27 28.69
CA ASP A 81 4.69 -6.01 28.61
C ASP A 81 4.74 -5.36 27.22
N ILE A 82 5.66 -5.76 26.34
CA ILE A 82 5.79 -5.14 25.02
C ILE A 82 4.84 -5.78 24.01
N PRO A 83 4.07 -4.97 23.26
CA PRO A 83 3.06 -5.43 22.32
C PRO A 83 3.62 -6.05 21.04
N VAL A 84 4.82 -6.66 21.00
CA VAL A 84 5.30 -7.33 19.78
C VAL A 84 4.30 -8.39 19.32
N TYR A 85 3.61 -9.05 20.25
CA TYR A 85 2.49 -9.96 19.95
C TYR A 85 1.29 -9.27 19.26
N LYS A 86 1.10 -7.95 19.45
CA LYS A 86 0.03 -7.18 18.81
C LYS A 86 0.28 -6.93 17.32
N LEU A 87 1.48 -7.18 16.79
CA LEU A 87 1.80 -6.99 15.37
C LEU A 87 0.96 -7.85 14.41
N GLY A 88 0.21 -8.84 14.90
CA GLY A 88 -0.57 -9.76 14.06
C GLY A 88 0.28 -10.60 13.10
N SER A 89 1.62 -10.55 13.22
CA SER A 89 2.58 -11.32 12.45
C SER A 89 3.35 -12.23 13.40
N LEU A 90 2.88 -13.48 13.53
CA LEU A 90 3.56 -14.53 14.29
C LEU A 90 5.00 -14.73 13.81
N GLU A 91 5.22 -14.60 12.50
CA GLU A 91 6.53 -14.76 11.88
C GLU A 91 7.60 -13.79 12.42
N LEU A 92 7.26 -12.52 12.70
CA LEU A 92 8.23 -11.57 13.26
C LEU A 92 8.60 -11.92 14.70
N LEU A 93 7.62 -12.42 15.45
CA LEU A 93 7.76 -12.84 16.85
C LEU A 93 8.67 -14.07 16.95
N ASP A 94 8.43 -15.08 16.11
CA ASP A 94 9.25 -16.30 16.05
C ASP A 94 10.71 -15.96 15.74
N ILE A 95 10.95 -15.10 14.74
CA ILE A 95 12.29 -14.66 14.38
C ILE A 95 12.97 -13.90 15.53
N LEU A 96 12.23 -13.06 16.25
CA LEU A 96 12.76 -12.33 17.38
C LEU A 96 13.21 -13.27 18.51
N TYR A 97 12.41 -14.29 18.81
CA TYR A 97 12.76 -15.29 19.83
C TYR A 97 13.92 -16.18 19.41
N ASP A 98 13.93 -16.67 18.17
CA ASP A 98 15.06 -17.45 17.64
C ASP A 98 16.37 -16.66 17.71
N LEU A 99 16.34 -15.37 17.34
CA LEU A 99 17.50 -14.49 17.42
C LEU A 99 17.96 -14.24 18.85
N ARG A 100 17.02 -14.10 19.80
CA ARG A 100 17.33 -13.97 21.23
C ARG A 100 18.05 -15.21 21.72
N ASP A 101 17.59 -16.39 21.35
CA ASP A 101 18.18 -17.65 21.80
C ASP A 101 19.57 -17.88 21.18
N LYS A 102 19.75 -17.53 19.90
CA LYS A 102 21.08 -17.48 19.26
C LYS A 102 22.02 -16.52 19.99
N TYR A 103 21.54 -15.33 20.35
CA TYR A 103 22.33 -14.34 21.08
C TYR A 103 22.72 -14.82 22.48
N LYS A 104 21.80 -15.42 23.23
CA LYS A 104 22.08 -16.02 24.54
C LYS A 104 23.10 -17.16 24.44
N ASN A 105 22.97 -18.03 23.44
CA ASN A 105 23.91 -19.13 23.19
C ASN A 105 25.31 -18.59 22.88
N PHE A 106 25.41 -17.53 22.05
CA PHE A 106 26.66 -16.83 21.83
C PHE A 106 27.26 -16.27 23.13
N LYS A 107 26.47 -15.64 24.01
CA LYS A 107 26.99 -15.09 25.28
C LYS A 107 27.60 -16.15 26.20
N VAL A 108 27.09 -17.38 26.16
CA VAL A 108 27.62 -18.52 26.95
C VAL A 108 28.88 -19.10 26.31
N VAL A 109 28.86 -19.37 25.01
CA VAL A 109 29.95 -20.11 24.33
C VAL A 109 31.08 -19.19 23.83
N ARG A 110 30.76 -17.93 23.53
CA ARG A 110 31.67 -16.90 22.98
C ARG A 110 32.40 -17.34 21.71
N ASP A 111 31.70 -18.12 20.89
CA ASP A 111 32.20 -18.63 19.61
C ASP A 111 31.95 -17.65 18.45
N LYS A 112 32.93 -17.55 17.55
CA LYS A 112 32.92 -16.64 16.41
C LYS A 112 31.91 -17.07 15.35
N GLU A 113 31.77 -18.38 15.08
CA GLU A 113 30.83 -18.88 14.07
C GLU A 113 29.38 -18.55 14.48
N LYS A 114 29.04 -18.78 15.75
CA LYS A 114 27.73 -18.39 16.32
C LYS A 114 27.48 -16.88 16.28
N TRP A 115 28.52 -16.07 16.43
CA TRP A 115 28.41 -14.61 16.33
C TRP A 115 28.09 -14.16 14.90
N GLU A 116 28.76 -14.76 13.91
CA GLU A 116 28.52 -14.49 12.49
C GLU A 116 27.11 -14.93 12.08
N ASP A 117 26.66 -16.12 12.52
CA ASP A 117 25.30 -16.62 12.29
C ASP A 117 24.23 -15.68 12.89
N PHE A 118 24.42 -15.26 14.14
CA PHE A 118 23.55 -14.28 14.78
C PHE A 118 23.44 -12.98 13.97
N TRP A 119 24.58 -12.41 13.55
CA TRP A 119 24.58 -11.15 12.78
C TRP A 119 23.94 -11.28 11.41
N TRP A 120 24.13 -12.43 10.77
CA TRP A 120 23.51 -12.72 9.49
C TRP A 120 21.99 -12.66 9.62
N ASP A 121 21.41 -13.34 10.61
CA ASP A 121 19.97 -13.32 10.87
C ASP A 121 19.47 -11.95 11.32
N PHE A 122 20.21 -11.29 12.22
CA PHE A 122 19.82 -9.97 12.75
C PHE A 122 19.70 -8.95 11.62
N LYS A 123 20.67 -8.93 10.69
CA LYS A 123 20.73 -7.96 9.59
C LYS A 123 19.85 -8.35 8.40
N ASN A 124 19.91 -9.60 7.97
CA ASN A 124 19.26 -10.03 6.72
C ASN A 124 17.82 -10.48 6.93
N ASN A 125 17.46 -10.95 8.12
CA ASN A 125 16.12 -11.44 8.41
C ASN A 125 15.32 -10.40 9.21
N LEU A 126 15.68 -10.17 10.48
CA LEU A 126 14.88 -9.32 11.37
C LEU A 126 14.89 -7.85 10.93
N TYR A 127 16.07 -7.25 10.72
CA TYR A 127 16.16 -5.82 10.35
C TYR A 127 15.45 -5.55 9.02
N HIS A 128 15.60 -6.47 8.05
CA HIS A 128 14.91 -6.34 6.77
C HIS A 128 13.39 -6.36 6.92
N LYS A 129 12.84 -7.29 7.73
CA LYS A 129 11.39 -7.36 7.98
C LYS A 129 10.87 -6.15 8.75
N VAL A 130 11.57 -5.72 9.80
CA VAL A 130 11.22 -4.51 10.56
C VAL A 130 11.24 -3.27 9.66
N LYS A 131 12.29 -3.10 8.85
CA LYS A 131 12.42 -1.99 7.88
C LYS A 131 11.31 -2.02 6.84
N GLN A 132 10.94 -3.20 6.36
CA GLN A 132 9.83 -3.36 5.42
C GLN A 132 8.50 -3.00 6.08
N GLY A 133 8.23 -3.47 7.29
CA GLY A 133 7.04 -3.13 8.07
C GLY A 133 6.93 -1.63 8.36
N TYR A 134 8.04 -0.99 8.76
CA TYR A 134 8.15 0.45 8.94
C TYR A 134 7.80 1.23 7.66
N ARG A 135 8.45 0.88 6.54
CA ARG A 135 8.21 1.53 5.23
C ARG A 135 6.79 1.31 4.71
N ASN A 136 6.24 0.11 4.88
CA ASN A 136 4.87 -0.20 4.48
C ASN A 136 3.85 0.57 5.30
N SER A 137 4.06 0.67 6.61
CA SER A 137 3.17 1.42 7.52
C SER A 137 3.16 2.91 7.18
N ILE A 138 4.34 3.53 7.02
CA ILE A 138 4.45 4.92 6.54
C ILE A 138 3.82 5.06 5.14
N GLY A 139 4.09 4.11 4.25
CA GLY A 139 3.54 4.10 2.90
C GLY A 139 2.02 4.07 2.89
N LEU A 140 1.40 3.33 3.81
CA LEU A 140 -0.04 3.21 3.96
C LEU A 140 -0.65 4.48 4.59
N LEU A 141 -0.09 4.96 5.71
CA LEU A 141 -0.60 6.12 6.45
C LEU A 141 -0.52 7.42 5.62
N TYR A 142 0.58 7.62 4.90
CA TYR A 142 0.84 8.86 4.17
C TYR A 142 0.56 8.75 2.66
N ARG A 143 -0.11 7.68 2.22
CA ARG A 143 -0.40 7.46 0.80
C ARG A 143 -1.17 8.63 0.18
N ASP A 144 -2.26 9.02 0.84
CA ASP A 144 -3.17 10.02 0.31
C ASP A 144 -2.61 11.44 0.54
N PHE A 145 -1.81 11.60 1.61
CA PHE A 145 -1.06 12.83 1.89
C PHE A 145 -0.01 13.15 0.82
N LYS A 146 0.64 12.15 0.22
CA LYS A 146 1.64 12.38 -0.85
C LYS A 146 1.06 13.07 -2.06
N TRP A 147 -0.15 12.68 -2.48
CA TRP A 147 -0.83 13.37 -3.58
C TRP A 147 -1.18 14.80 -3.20
N GLN A 148 -1.74 14.99 -1.99
CA GLN A 148 -2.10 16.33 -1.51
C GLN A 148 -0.86 17.24 -1.42
N GLN A 149 0.26 16.76 -0.90
CA GLN A 149 1.53 17.50 -0.88
C GLN A 149 2.02 17.83 -2.29
N TYR A 150 1.96 16.87 -3.22
CA TYR A 150 2.34 17.09 -4.60
C TYR A 150 1.50 18.21 -5.23
N VAL A 151 0.18 18.15 -5.08
CA VAL A 151 -0.75 19.16 -5.62
C VAL A 151 -0.55 20.52 -4.96
N GLN A 152 -0.36 20.58 -3.64
CA GLN A 152 -0.13 21.82 -2.90
C GLN A 152 1.19 22.50 -3.27
N SER A 153 2.19 21.73 -3.71
CA SER A 153 3.47 22.28 -4.19
C SER A 153 3.37 22.99 -5.55
N LYS A 154 2.23 22.89 -6.26
CA LYS A 154 2.05 23.45 -7.60
C LYS A 154 1.34 24.81 -7.57
N PRO A 155 1.60 25.68 -8.56
CA PRO A 155 0.80 26.88 -8.80
C PRO A 155 -0.70 26.56 -8.93
N TYR A 156 -1.55 27.54 -8.59
CA TYR A 156 -3.01 27.40 -8.55
C TYR A 156 -3.63 26.73 -9.78
N TRP A 157 -3.27 27.17 -10.99
CA TRP A 157 -3.79 26.61 -12.24
C TRP A 157 -3.42 25.13 -12.45
N LYS A 158 -2.19 24.75 -12.11
CA LYS A 158 -1.74 23.35 -12.19
C LYS A 158 -2.45 22.49 -11.14
N ARG A 159 -2.70 23.04 -9.95
CA ARG A 159 -3.50 22.38 -8.91
C ARG A 159 -4.92 22.09 -9.39
N LEU A 160 -5.59 23.06 -9.99
CA LEU A 160 -6.93 22.87 -10.56
C LEU A 160 -6.91 21.78 -11.64
N TYR A 161 -5.94 21.85 -12.56
CA TYR A 161 -5.77 20.83 -13.61
C TYR A 161 -5.60 19.42 -13.04
N PHE A 162 -4.66 19.22 -12.11
CA PHE A 162 -4.39 17.90 -11.54
C PHE A 162 -5.58 17.32 -10.76
N GLU A 163 -6.27 18.13 -9.96
CA GLU A 163 -7.47 17.65 -9.25
C GLU A 163 -8.63 17.37 -10.21
N SER A 164 -8.79 18.16 -11.27
CA SER A 164 -9.81 17.92 -12.31
C SER A 164 -9.53 16.63 -13.08
N MET A 165 -8.28 16.41 -13.48
CA MET A 165 -7.86 15.18 -14.17
C MET A 165 -8.02 13.95 -13.27
N ARG A 166 -7.72 14.08 -11.97
CA ARG A 166 -7.96 13.03 -10.98
C ARG A 166 -9.44 12.73 -10.84
N PHE A 167 -10.28 13.76 -10.73
CA PHE A 167 -11.72 13.60 -10.62
C PHE A 167 -12.30 12.88 -11.85
N LEU A 168 -11.89 13.27 -13.06
CA LEU A 168 -12.30 12.60 -14.29
C LEU A 168 -11.84 11.13 -14.32
N PHE A 169 -10.62 10.85 -13.89
CA PHE A 169 -10.07 9.49 -13.85
C PHE A 169 -10.79 8.59 -12.84
N GLU A 170 -11.07 9.08 -11.64
CA GLU A 170 -11.86 8.35 -10.64
C GLU A 170 -13.31 8.14 -11.12
N THR A 171 -13.89 9.13 -11.77
CA THR A 171 -15.24 9.03 -12.35
C THR A 171 -15.28 7.98 -13.46
N ALA A 172 -14.28 7.94 -14.34
CA ALA A 172 -14.16 6.92 -15.38
C ALA A 172 -13.98 5.50 -14.81
N LYS A 173 -13.23 5.35 -13.72
CA LYS A 173 -13.15 4.07 -13.00
C LYS A 173 -14.50 3.67 -12.39
N GLY A 174 -15.22 4.62 -11.81
CA GLY A 174 -16.57 4.41 -11.29
C GLY A 174 -17.56 3.98 -12.37
N SER A 175 -17.51 4.65 -13.53
CA SER A 175 -18.37 4.30 -14.67
C SER A 175 -18.07 2.91 -15.24
N ASN A 176 -16.81 2.45 -15.24
CA ASN A 176 -16.48 1.07 -15.59
C ASN A 176 -17.20 0.05 -14.69
N VAL A 177 -17.23 0.30 -13.38
CA VAL A 177 -17.90 -0.60 -12.43
C VAL A 177 -19.40 -0.65 -12.71
N LEU A 178 -20.01 0.52 -12.92
CA LEU A 178 -21.44 0.61 -13.27
C LEU A 178 -21.73 -0.08 -14.61
N ALA A 179 -20.92 0.16 -15.64
CA ALA A 179 -21.06 -0.47 -16.94
C ALA A 179 -20.89 -2.00 -16.86
N ALA A 180 -19.92 -2.49 -16.06
CA ALA A 180 -19.73 -3.91 -15.84
C ALA A 180 -20.91 -4.56 -15.11
N LEU A 181 -21.52 -3.87 -14.14
CA LEU A 181 -22.75 -4.32 -13.48
C LEU A 181 -23.93 -4.36 -14.47
N LEU A 182 -24.09 -3.32 -15.30
CA LEU A 182 -25.14 -3.27 -16.32
C LEU A 182 -25.02 -4.41 -17.32
N VAL A 183 -23.80 -4.68 -17.80
CA VAL A 183 -23.50 -5.89 -18.58
C VAL A 183 -23.94 -7.10 -17.76
N TYR A 184 -23.35 -7.37 -16.60
CA TYR A 184 -23.67 -8.56 -15.80
C TYR A 184 -25.18 -8.81 -15.61
N PHE A 185 -25.97 -7.79 -15.24
CA PHE A 185 -27.41 -7.93 -15.08
C PHE A 185 -28.12 -8.17 -16.40
N SER A 186 -27.86 -7.37 -17.43
CA SER A 186 -28.52 -7.55 -18.73
C SER A 186 -28.22 -8.92 -19.36
N GLY A 187 -27.01 -9.46 -19.19
CA GLY A 187 -26.65 -10.78 -19.68
C GLY A 187 -27.30 -11.90 -18.89
N SER A 188 -27.36 -11.74 -17.56
CA SER A 188 -28.04 -12.71 -16.69
C SER A 188 -29.52 -12.81 -17.03
N PHE A 189 -30.21 -11.68 -17.26
CA PHE A 189 -31.62 -11.69 -17.67
C PHE A 189 -31.83 -12.27 -19.07
N ALA A 190 -30.95 -11.95 -20.03
CA ALA A 190 -30.99 -12.54 -21.36
C ALA A 190 -30.80 -14.07 -21.34
N LEU A 191 -29.92 -14.59 -20.48
CA LEU A 191 -29.70 -16.04 -20.33
C LEU A 191 -30.86 -16.77 -19.64
N ILE A 192 -31.53 -16.10 -18.70
CA ILE A 192 -32.68 -16.67 -17.98
C ILE A 192 -33.98 -16.55 -18.81
N GLY A 193 -33.98 -15.77 -19.90
CA GLY A 193 -35.13 -15.56 -20.77
C GLY A 193 -36.20 -14.66 -20.14
N ILE A 194 -35.78 -13.71 -19.29
CA ILE A 194 -36.67 -12.71 -18.71
C ILE A 194 -36.58 -11.45 -19.57
N ASP A 195 -37.66 -11.11 -20.27
CA ASP A 195 -37.76 -9.96 -21.18
C ASP A 195 -37.93 -8.63 -20.42
N PHE A 196 -36.98 -8.32 -19.54
CA PHE A 196 -36.96 -7.06 -18.79
C PHE A 196 -36.34 -5.92 -19.59
N PHE A 197 -35.44 -6.25 -20.54
CA PHE A 197 -34.71 -5.27 -21.35
C PHE A 197 -34.91 -5.54 -22.84
N PRO A 198 -34.81 -4.50 -23.70
CA PRO A 198 -34.81 -4.69 -25.16
C PRO A 198 -33.69 -5.61 -25.64
N ASP A 199 -33.91 -6.35 -26.73
CA ASP A 199 -32.97 -7.35 -27.27
C ASP A 199 -31.55 -6.81 -27.53
N ASP A 200 -31.42 -5.54 -27.92
CA ASP A 200 -30.13 -4.90 -28.21
C ASP A 200 -29.49 -4.22 -26.98
N PHE A 201 -30.14 -4.25 -25.81
CA PHE A 201 -29.66 -3.57 -24.61
C PHE A 201 -28.33 -4.14 -24.09
N TRP A 202 -28.14 -5.46 -24.21
CA TRP A 202 -26.88 -6.12 -23.85
C TRP A 202 -25.70 -5.62 -24.72
N LYS A 203 -25.92 -5.49 -26.04
CA LYS A 203 -24.89 -4.95 -26.97
C LYS A 203 -24.57 -3.49 -26.63
N PHE A 204 -25.59 -2.70 -26.30
CA PHE A 204 -25.42 -1.31 -25.86
C PHE A 204 -24.59 -1.23 -24.56
N CYS A 205 -24.85 -2.10 -23.59
CA CYS A 205 -24.09 -2.16 -22.34
C CYS A 205 -22.61 -2.54 -22.58
N ILE A 206 -22.33 -3.49 -23.48
CA ILE A 206 -20.95 -3.84 -23.89
C ILE A 206 -20.26 -2.64 -24.55
N MET A 207 -20.96 -1.91 -25.43
CA MET A 207 -20.41 -0.72 -26.08
C MET A 207 -20.05 0.37 -25.07
N ILE A 208 -20.94 0.65 -24.10
CA ILE A 208 -20.66 1.59 -23.00
C ILE A 208 -19.44 1.15 -22.20
N LEU A 209 -19.35 -0.13 -21.83
CA LEU A 209 -18.20 -0.66 -21.10
C LEU A 209 -16.90 -0.51 -21.91
N GLY A 210 -16.93 -0.77 -23.22
CA GLY A 210 -15.79 -0.55 -24.11
C GLY A 210 -15.35 0.91 -24.12
N MET A 211 -16.29 1.84 -24.29
CA MET A 211 -16.01 3.28 -24.27
C MET A 211 -15.47 3.76 -22.92
N SER A 212 -16.00 3.27 -21.81
CA SER A 212 -15.54 3.66 -20.46
C SER A 212 -14.12 3.15 -20.18
N ILE A 213 -13.78 1.94 -20.66
CA ILE A 213 -12.42 1.40 -20.57
C ILE A 213 -11.45 2.26 -21.38
N VAL A 214 -11.80 2.61 -22.62
CA VAL A 214 -10.99 3.49 -23.47
C VAL A 214 -10.78 4.85 -22.82
N ALA A 215 -11.84 5.46 -22.27
CA ALA A 215 -11.73 6.72 -21.53
C ALA A 215 -10.78 6.61 -20.33
N THR A 216 -10.82 5.49 -19.61
CA THR A 216 -9.91 5.24 -18.47
C THR A 216 -8.46 5.13 -18.93
N ILE A 217 -8.20 4.44 -20.05
CA ILE A 217 -6.85 4.32 -20.62
C ILE A 217 -6.34 5.70 -21.07
N ALA A 218 -7.17 6.49 -21.74
CA ALA A 218 -6.81 7.85 -22.16
C ALA A 218 -6.49 8.76 -20.97
N LEU A 219 -7.28 8.68 -19.89
CA LEU A 219 -7.07 9.45 -18.66
C LEU A 219 -5.92 8.91 -17.80
N MET A 220 -5.37 7.74 -18.10
CA MET A 220 -4.24 7.16 -17.36
C MET A 220 -2.98 7.99 -17.52
N MET A 221 -2.68 8.48 -18.74
CA MET A 221 -1.49 9.30 -19.02
C MET A 221 -1.43 10.60 -18.19
N PRO A 222 -2.45 11.48 -18.21
CA PRO A 222 -2.41 12.71 -17.42
C PRO A 222 -2.42 12.46 -15.90
N ASN A 223 -2.87 11.28 -15.46
CA ASN A 223 -2.91 10.87 -14.06
C ASN A 223 -1.77 9.95 -13.63
N ILE A 224 -0.71 9.84 -14.43
CA ILE A 224 0.47 9.02 -14.11
C ILE A 224 1.02 9.36 -12.72
N GLU A 225 1.19 10.65 -12.41
CA GLU A 225 1.74 11.11 -11.12
C GLU A 225 0.82 10.76 -9.95
N TYR A 226 -0.49 10.85 -10.16
CA TYR A 226 -1.48 10.41 -9.17
C TYR A 226 -1.36 8.91 -8.92
N ILE A 227 -1.30 8.10 -9.99
CA ILE A 227 -1.20 6.64 -9.91
C ILE A 227 0.12 6.23 -9.25
N THR A 228 1.23 6.89 -9.53
CA THR A 228 2.53 6.54 -8.94
C THR A 228 2.60 6.89 -7.46
N LEU A 229 2.03 8.03 -7.05
CA LEU A 229 2.04 8.49 -5.67
C LEU A 229 1.06 7.70 -4.78
N THR A 230 -0.06 7.26 -5.34
CA THR A 230 -1.12 6.57 -4.59
C THR A 230 -1.12 5.05 -4.76
N SER A 231 -0.47 4.50 -5.79
CA SER A 231 -0.37 3.04 -5.89
C SER A 231 0.70 2.51 -4.95
N ASN A 232 0.35 1.50 -4.15
CA ASN A 232 1.31 0.69 -3.39
C ASN A 232 2.06 -0.28 -4.34
N SER A 233 2.34 0.16 -5.58
CA SER A 233 2.63 -0.71 -6.73
C SER A 233 3.95 -1.45 -6.64
N ARG A 234 4.84 -1.10 -5.70
CA ARG A 234 6.13 -1.78 -5.50
C ARG A 234 5.98 -3.30 -5.35
N ASN A 235 4.85 -3.80 -4.85
CA ASN A 235 4.59 -5.24 -4.65
C ASN A 235 3.33 -5.80 -5.33
N SER A 236 2.70 -5.06 -6.25
CA SER A 236 1.46 -5.53 -6.92
C SER A 236 1.69 -6.81 -7.74
N PHE A 237 0.68 -7.69 -7.80
CA PHE A 237 0.72 -8.93 -8.58
C PHE A 237 1.06 -8.66 -10.05
N THR A 238 0.44 -7.62 -10.64
CA THR A 238 0.73 -7.15 -12.00
C THR A 238 2.19 -6.75 -12.17
N ARG A 239 2.79 -6.03 -11.21
CA ARG A 239 4.22 -5.71 -11.26
C ARG A 239 5.11 -6.94 -11.10
N LYS A 240 4.73 -7.93 -10.28
CA LYS A 240 5.47 -9.20 -10.18
C LYS A 240 5.43 -9.98 -11.50
N VAL A 241 4.29 -10.02 -12.17
CA VAL A 241 4.09 -10.66 -13.48
C VAL A 241 4.88 -9.92 -14.57
N ILE A 242 4.80 -8.58 -14.62
CA ILE A 242 5.55 -7.76 -15.57
C ILE A 242 7.07 -7.83 -15.28
N LYS A 243 7.50 -7.87 -14.02
CA LYS A 243 8.92 -8.07 -13.66
C LYS A 243 9.42 -9.43 -14.13
N LYS A 244 8.58 -10.47 -14.06
CA LYS A 244 8.94 -11.84 -14.48
C LYS A 244 8.99 -11.99 -16.00
N HIS A 245 8.02 -11.42 -16.72
CA HIS A 245 7.88 -11.64 -18.16
C HIS A 245 8.39 -10.49 -19.04
N PHE A 246 8.39 -9.26 -18.53
CA PHE A 246 8.75 -8.05 -19.26
C PHE A 246 9.64 -7.07 -18.45
N PRO A 247 10.80 -7.52 -17.93
CA PRO A 247 11.64 -6.71 -17.04
C PRO A 247 12.15 -5.42 -17.68
N LYS A 248 12.48 -5.45 -18.99
CA LYS A 248 12.93 -4.26 -19.74
C LYS A 248 11.84 -3.20 -19.91
N ILE A 249 10.58 -3.63 -20.02
CA ILE A 249 9.43 -2.73 -20.08
C ILE A 249 9.22 -2.11 -18.71
N LEU A 250 9.31 -2.91 -17.64
CA LEU A 250 9.23 -2.40 -16.28
C LEU A 250 10.34 -1.40 -15.97
N GLU A 251 11.58 -1.65 -16.39
CA GLU A 251 12.68 -0.69 -16.20
C GLU A 251 12.49 0.61 -16.97
N LYS A 252 11.99 0.54 -18.21
CA LYS A 252 11.64 1.74 -18.99
C LYS A 252 10.47 2.49 -18.36
N TRP A 253 9.45 1.76 -17.90
CA TRP A 253 8.31 2.30 -17.18
C TRP A 253 8.71 2.92 -15.85
N ASP A 254 9.58 2.28 -15.07
CA ASP A 254 10.11 2.84 -13.83
C ASP A 254 10.98 4.06 -14.11
N LYS A 255 11.82 4.05 -15.16
CA LYS A 255 12.57 5.25 -15.58
C LYS A 255 11.66 6.40 -16.03
N PHE A 256 10.56 6.09 -16.70
CA PHE A 256 9.58 7.07 -17.18
C PHE A 256 8.68 7.62 -16.06
N LEU A 257 8.19 6.75 -15.17
CA LEU A 257 7.29 7.08 -14.06
C LEU A 257 8.00 7.66 -12.83
N VAL A 258 9.23 7.21 -12.55
CA VAL A 258 10.00 7.61 -11.36
C VAL A 258 10.96 8.75 -11.66
N GLY A 259 11.07 9.18 -12.94
CA GLY A 259 11.84 10.32 -13.43
C GLY A 259 12.99 10.72 -12.51
N LYS A 260 14.15 10.07 -12.63
CA LYS A 260 15.37 10.28 -11.80
C LYS A 260 15.08 11.07 -10.52
N LYS A 261 14.47 10.41 -9.54
CA LYS A 261 14.30 11.00 -8.22
C LYS A 261 15.67 11.12 -7.56
N ASN A 262 16.29 12.29 -7.69
CA ASN A 262 17.46 12.76 -6.94
C ASN A 262 17.11 12.98 -5.45
N TYR A 263 16.42 12.03 -4.81
CA TYR A 263 16.25 12.01 -3.35
C TYR A 263 17.39 11.24 -2.66
N ASP A 264 18.13 10.42 -3.42
CA ASP A 264 19.35 9.75 -2.95
C ASP A 264 20.63 10.55 -3.26
N ASP A 265 20.53 11.61 -4.07
CA ASP A 265 21.64 12.55 -4.27
C ASP A 265 21.66 13.54 -3.10
N VAL A 266 22.78 13.58 -2.39
CA VAL A 266 23.05 14.53 -1.31
C VAL A 266 22.77 15.96 -1.81
N PRO A 267 21.99 16.78 -1.11
CA PRO A 267 21.82 18.18 -1.48
C PRO A 267 23.20 18.84 -1.64
N ILE A 268 23.40 19.60 -2.71
CA ILE A 268 24.69 20.23 -3.09
C ILE A 268 25.33 21.00 -1.90
N MET A 269 24.51 21.43 -0.94
CA MET A 269 24.88 22.05 0.33
C MET A 269 25.84 21.21 1.22
N HIS A 270 25.99 19.91 0.97
CA HIS A 270 26.82 19.00 1.75
C HIS A 270 27.97 18.35 0.94
N ASP A 271 28.23 18.79 -0.30
CA ASP A 271 29.41 18.34 -1.04
C ASP A 271 30.66 19.02 -0.46
N LYS A 272 31.47 18.25 0.29
CA LYS A 272 32.73 18.70 0.92
C LYS A 272 33.85 19.01 -0.09
N ARG A 273 33.51 19.23 -1.36
CA ARG A 273 34.44 19.66 -2.41
C ARG A 273 34.48 21.19 -2.58
N PHE A 274 33.67 21.92 -1.83
CA PHE A 274 33.63 23.39 -1.83
C PHE A 274 33.94 24.03 -0.47
N PHE A 275 34.50 23.26 0.48
CA PHE A 275 35.10 23.76 1.72
C PHE A 275 36.46 23.11 1.93
#